data_AF-A0AAV5AZR7-F1
#
_entry.id   AF-A0AAV5AZR7-F1
#
_cell.length_a   1.000
_cell.length_b   1.000
_cell.length_c   1.000
_cell.angle_alpha   90.00
_cell.angle_beta   90.00
_cell.angle_gamma   90.00
#
_symmetry.space_group_name_H-M   'P 1'
#
loop_
_entity.id
_entity.type
_entity.pdbx_description
1 polymer ?
#
loop_
_entity_poly.entity_id
_entity_poly.type
_entity_poly.pdbx_seq_one_letter_code
_entity_poly.pdbx_strand_id
1 'polypeptide(L)' 'MCKSNKKHNKYNAPAVNKIAEKYGYTARYIRQCLSGSRGGVMAVRVVEDYILMKNEIEKATHKIVNKV' A
#
# COMPACT_ATOMS: atom_id res chain seq x y z
N MET A 1 22.87 19.18 -8.29
CA MET A 1 21.82 18.15 -8.14
C MET A 1 20.66 18.73 -7.35
N CYS A 2 19.57 19.12 -8.03
CA CYS A 2 18.34 19.51 -7.35
C CYS A 2 17.72 18.29 -6.70
N LYS A 3 17.82 18.18 -5.37
CA LYS A 3 17.05 17.22 -4.56
C LYS A 3 15.60 17.70 -4.56
N SER A 4 14.89 17.46 -5.66
CA SER A 4 13.44 17.52 -5.65
C SER A 4 12.96 16.49 -4.63
N ASN A 5 12.42 16.97 -3.51
CA ASN A 5 11.84 16.15 -2.45
C ASN A 5 10.79 15.24 -3.09
N LYS A 6 11.19 14.01 -3.47
CA LYS A 6 10.29 13.01 -4.02
C LYS A 6 9.36 12.62 -2.87
N LYS A 7 8.18 13.23 -2.82
CA LYS A 7 7.14 12.85 -1.86
C LYS A 7 6.90 11.34 -2.00
N HIS A 8 7.36 10.56 -1.02
CA HIS A 8 7.23 9.11 -0.97
C HIS A 8 5.79 8.66 -0.63
N ASN A 9 4.78 9.50 -0.92
CA ASN A 9 3.37 9.29 -0.57
C ASN A 9 2.57 8.63 -1.72
N LYS A 10 3.22 7.85 -2.59
CA LYS A 10 2.52 7.18 -3.69
C LYS A 10 1.51 6.12 -3.22
N TYR A 11 1.73 5.55 -2.03
CA TYR A 11 0.96 4.43 -1.50
C TYR A 11 0.36 4.76 -0.13
N ASN A 12 -0.81 4.17 0.14
CA ASN A 12 -1.53 4.32 1.40
C ASN A 12 -0.68 3.68 2.53
N ALA A 13 -0.13 4.51 3.40
CA ALA A 13 0.79 4.09 4.46
C ALA A 13 0.18 3.06 5.44
N PRO A 14 -1.05 3.23 5.97
CA PRO A 14 -1.63 2.22 6.85
C PRO A 14 -1.85 0.88 6.15
N ALA A 15 -2.30 0.88 4.88
CA ALA A 15 -2.43 -0.36 4.11
C ALA A 15 -1.08 -1.07 3.89
N VAL A 16 -0.02 -0.32 3.56
CA VAL A 16 1.33 -0.89 3.40
C VAL A 16 1.85 -1.51 4.70
N ASN A 17 1.66 -0.83 5.83
CA ASN A 17 2.12 -1.32 7.13
C ASN A 17 1.36 -2.58 7.57
N LYS A 18 0.04 -2.61 7.38
CA LYS A 18 -0.78 -3.80 7.70
C LYS A 18 -0.41 -5.02 6.86
N ILE A 19 -0.09 -4.81 5.59
CA ILE A 19 0.35 -5.91 4.72
C ILE A 19 1.77 -6.36 5.06
N ALA A 20 2.65 -5.42 5.42
CA ALA A 20 3.98 -5.74 5.93
C ALA A 20 3.90 -6.64 7.17
N GLU A 21 3.02 -6.31 8.13
CA GLU A 21 2.72 -7.13 9.31
C GLU A 21 2.17 -8.52 8.91
N LYS A 22 1.17 -8.57 8.03
CA LYS A 22 0.49 -9.82 7.61
C LYS A 22 1.45 -10.84 7.00
N TYR A 23 2.37 -10.38 6.15
CA TYR A 23 3.30 -11.26 5.43
C TYR A 23 4.68 -11.36 6.09
N GLY A 24 4.93 -10.65 7.19
CA GLY A 24 6.24 -10.63 7.85
C GLY A 24 7.34 -9.96 7.01
N TYR A 25 6.97 -9.03 6.12
CA TYR A 25 7.92 -8.32 5.26
C TYR A 25 8.13 -6.88 5.71
N THR A 26 9.19 -6.25 5.21
CA THR A 26 9.40 -4.82 5.44
C THR A 26 8.47 -3.98 4.56
N ALA A 27 8.03 -2.83 5.07
CA ALA A 27 7.26 -1.86 4.27
C ALA A 27 8.03 -1.39 2.99
N ARG A 28 9.36 -1.52 2.97
CA ARG A 28 10.18 -1.28 1.78
C ARG A 28 9.96 -2.37 0.72
N TYR A 29 9.97 -3.64 1.13
CA TYR A 29 9.72 -4.77 0.23
C TYR A 29 8.31 -4.66 -0.38
N ILE A 30 7.30 -4.41 0.43
CA ILE A 30 5.91 -4.23 -0.04
C ILE A 30 5.84 -3.11 -1.09
N ARG A 31 6.47 -1.96 -0.83
CA ARG A 31 6.52 -0.85 -1.80
C ARG A 31 7.24 -1.20 -3.10
N GLN A 32 8.23 -2.08 -3.07
CA GLN A 32 8.90 -2.56 -4.28
C GLN A 32 8.05 -3.55 -5.09
N CYS A 33 7.23 -4.36 -4.42
CA CYS A 33 6.21 -5.18 -5.08
C CYS A 33 5.16 -4.27 -5.76
N LEU A 34 4.68 -3.25 -5.04
CA LEU A 34 3.72 -2.27 -5.58
C LEU A 34 4.28 -1.37 -6.69
N SER A 35 5.60 -1.16 -6.75
CA SER A 35 6.24 -0.42 -7.83
C SER A 35 6.56 -1.28 -9.06
N GLY A 36 6.35 -2.60 -8.99
CA GLY A 36 6.75 -3.55 -10.02
C GLY A 36 8.27 -3.81 -10.06
N SER A 37 9.04 -3.29 -9.10
CA SER A 37 10.49 -3.53 -9.02
C SER A 37 10.82 -4.95 -8.55
N ARG A 38 9.88 -5.61 -7.87
CA ARG A 38 9.98 -7.03 -7.49
C ARG A 38 8.76 -7.79 -7.99
N GLY A 39 9.03 -8.84 -8.77
CA GLY A 39 8.02 -9.76 -9.30
C GLY A 39 7.98 -11.10 -8.55
N GLY A 40 7.15 -12.02 -9.06
CA GLY A 40 6.95 -13.37 -8.51
C GLY A 40 5.58 -13.55 -7.87
N VAL A 41 5.22 -14.82 -7.59
CA VAL A 41 3.88 -15.21 -7.11
C VAL A 41 3.50 -14.47 -5.83
N MET A 42 4.45 -14.30 -4.90
CA MET A 42 4.21 -13.56 -3.67
C MET A 42 4.02 -12.06 -3.88
N ALA A 43 4.75 -11.46 -4.83
CA ALA A 43 4.59 -10.04 -5.13
C ALA A 43 3.20 -9.75 -5.72
N VAL A 44 2.72 -10.64 -6.60
CA VAL A 44 1.36 -10.55 -7.17
C VAL A 44 0.29 -10.59 -6.07
N ARG A 45 0.37 -11.58 -5.17
CA ARG A 45 -0.57 -11.68 -4.02
C ARG A 45 -0.53 -10.45 -3.13
N VAL A 46 0.66 -9.92 -2.84
CA VAL A 46 0.84 -8.69 -2.04
C VAL A 46 0.16 -7.49 -2.70
N VAL A 47 0.24 -7.37 -4.03
CA VAL A 47 -0.41 -6.28 -4.77
C VAL A 47 -1.93 -6.43 -4.74
N GLU A 48 -2.45 -7.63 -4.95
CA GLU A 48 -3.89 -7.92 -4.88
C GLU A 48 -4.47 -7.59 -3.49
N ASP A 49 -3.83 -8.09 -2.43
CA ASP A 49 -4.22 -7.81 -1.06
C ASP A 49 -4.17 -6.32 -0.72
N TYR A 50 -3.16 -5.60 -1.24
CA TYR A 50 -3.07 -4.14 -1.08
C TYR A 50 -4.22 -3.40 -1.73
N ILE A 51 -4.61 -3.79 -2.93
CA ILE A 51 -5.73 -3.15 -3.63
C ILE A 51 -7.02 -3.38 -2.86
N LEU A 52 -7.26 -4.61 -2.39
CA LEU A 52 -8.44 -4.94 -1.59
C LEU A 52 -8.49 -4.11 -0.30
N MET A 53 -7.40 -4.10 0.46
CA MET A 53 -7.33 -3.36 1.73
C MET A 53 -7.47 -1.84 1.53
N LYS A 54 -6.85 -1.29 0.47
CA LYS A 54 -7.00 0.12 0.11
C LYS A 54 -8.49 0.44 -0.15
N ASN A 55 -9.17 -0.37 -0.94
CA ASN A 55 -10.58 -0.16 -1.29
C ASN A 55 -11.49 -0.28 -0.06
N GLU A 56 -11.19 -1.17 0.88
CA GLU A 56 -11.93 -1.29 2.14
C GLU A 56 -11.77 -0.06 3.02
N ILE A 57 -10.54 0.45 3.14
CA ILE A 57 -10.26 1.70 3.88
C ILE A 57 -11.02 2.85 3.24
N GLU A 58 -10.96 3.00 1.91
CA GLU A 58 -11.68 4.06 1.20
C GLU A 58 -13.20 3.95 1.42
N LYS A 59 -13.77 2.75 1.30
CA LYS A 59 -15.20 2.50 1.60
C LYS A 59 -15.57 2.86 3.03
N ALA A 60 -14.74 2.50 4.01
CA ALA A 60 -14.98 2.84 5.41
C ALA A 60 -14.94 4.36 5.63
N THR A 61 -13.97 5.06 5.02
CA THR A 61 -13.88 6.52 5.11
C THR A 61 -15.08 7.23 4.48
N HIS A 62 -15.54 6.79 3.30
CA HIS A 62 -16.71 7.37 2.65
C HIS A 62 -18.00 7.18 3.48
N LYS A 63 -18.18 6.02 4.13
CA LYS A 63 -19.33 5.80 5.03
C LYS A 63 -19.34 6.75 6.21
N ILE A 64 -18.17 7.11 6.74
CA ILE A 64 -18.06 8.04 7.86
C ILE A 64 -18.40 9.46 7.39
N VAL A 65 -17.84 9.90 6.26
CA VAL A 65 -18.08 11.24 5.71
C VAL A 65 -19.56 11.48 5.39
N ASN A 66 -20.27 10.48 4.87
CA ASN A 66 -21.69 10.61 4.51
C ASN A 66 -22.66 10.46 5.70
N LYS A 67 -22.16 10.14 6.90
CA LYS A 67 -22.97 10.01 8.12
C LYS A 67 -22.93 11.27 9.00
N VAL A 68 -22.12 12.26 8.61
CA VAL A 68 -22.02 13.59 9.23
C VAL A 68 -22.93 14.56 8.47
#